data_AF-A0A832TPG1-F1
#
_entry.id   AF-A0A832TPG1-F1
#
_cell.length_a   1.000
_cell.length_b   1.000
_cell.length_c   1.000
_cell.angle_alpha   90.00
_cell.angle_beta   90.00
_cell.angle_gamma   90.00
#
_symmetry.space_group_name_H-M   'P 1'
#
loop_
_entity.id
_entity.type
_entity.pdbx_description
1 polymer ?
#
loop_
_entity_poly.entity_id
_entity_poly.type
_entity_poly.pdbx_seq_one_letter_code
_entity_poly.pdbx_strand_id
1 'polypeptide(L)' 'MPPEITPIIEEPALIVTNSETSLVVADIHLGIEWDLYRSGINLPSQTKRRLDRLLGYIQKNSPDRVILLGDVKHNVPQV' A
#
# COMPACT_ATOMS: atom_id res chain seq x y z
N MET A 1 -26.08 -4.92 -5.78
CA MET A 1 -25.93 -5.09 -4.32
C MET A 1 -24.85 -4.15 -3.82
N PRO A 2 -24.89 -3.69 -2.57
CA PRO A 2 -23.75 -2.97 -1.99
C PRO A 2 -22.51 -3.89 -1.98
N PRO A 3 -21.29 -3.34 -2.10
CA PRO A 3 -20.08 -4.14 -2.05
C PRO A 3 -19.86 -4.71 -0.64
N GLU A 4 -19.33 -5.94 -0.58
CA GLU A 4 -18.82 -6.53 0.65
C GLU A 4 -17.41 -6.01 0.92
N ILE A 5 -17.14 -5.58 2.15
CA ILE A 5 -15.88 -4.96 2.54
C ILE A 5 -15.29 -5.73 3.72
N THR A 6 -14.08 -6.25 3.55
CA THR A 6 -13.34 -6.99 4.58
C THR A 6 -11.97 -6.36 4.81
N PRO A 7 -11.67 -5.80 6.00
CA PRO A 7 -10.36 -5.22 6.28
C PRO A 7 -9.28 -6.29 6.42
N ILE A 8 -8.05 -5.98 6.00
CA ILE A 8 -6.87 -6.74 6.38
C ILE A 8 -6.41 -6.20 7.73
N ILE A 9 -6.52 -7.02 8.77
CA ILE A 9 -6.21 -6.63 10.15
C ILE A 9 -4.75 -6.17 10.26
N GLU A 10 -4.54 -5.06 10.99
CA GLU A 10 -3.24 -4.39 11.18
C GLU A 10 -2.60 -3.79 9.91
N GLU A 11 -3.38 -3.62 8.84
CA GLU A 11 -2.87 -3.12 7.57
C GLU A 11 -3.75 -1.99 7.01
N PRO A 12 -3.17 -1.02 6.28
CA PRO A 12 -3.92 -0.02 5.54
C PRO A 12 -4.48 -0.61 4.24
N ALA A 13 -5.13 -1.77 4.34
CA ALA A 13 -5.60 -2.54 3.21
C ALA A 13 -6.96 -3.21 3.49
N LEU A 14 -7.76 -3.39 2.46
CA LEU A 14 -9.06 -4.06 2.54
C LEU A 14 -9.36 -4.79 1.22
N ILE A 15 -10.21 -5.81 1.32
CA ILE A 15 -10.80 -6.52 0.19
C ILE A 15 -12.20 -5.97 -0.04
N VAL A 16 -12.49 -5.58 -1.28
CA VAL A 16 -13.83 -5.16 -1.72
C VAL A 16 -14.33 -6.14 -2.76
N THR A 17 -15.46 -6.77 -2.51
CA THR A 17 -16.08 -7.73 -3.41
C THR A 17 -17.43 -7.22 -3.91
N ASN A 18 -17.61 -7.21 -5.22
CA ASN A 18 -18.90 -7.01 -5.86
C ASN A 18 -19.01 -7.94 -7.09
N SER A 19 -18.99 -7.40 -8.31
CA SER A 19 -18.82 -8.20 -9.54
C SER A 19 -17.39 -8.71 -9.71
N GLU A 20 -16.43 -8.02 -9.10
CA GLU A 20 -14.99 -8.32 -9.08
C GLU A 20 -14.49 -8.18 -7.65
N THR A 21 -13.40 -8.87 -7.32
CA THR A 21 -12.67 -8.78 -6.06
C THR A 21 -11.49 -7.82 -6.22
N SER A 22 -11.48 -6.74 -5.46
CA SER A 22 -10.41 -5.74 -5.45
C SER A 22 -9.65 -5.76 -4.14
N LEU A 23 -8.32 -5.77 -4.21
CA LEU A 23 -7.46 -5.41 -3.08
C LEU A 23 -7.26 -3.89 -3.11
N VAL A 24 -7.73 -3.18 -2.10
CA VAL A 24 -7.53 -1.74 -1.94
C VAL A 24 -6.44 -1.52 -0.89
N VAL A 25 -5.41 -0.75 -1.23
CA VAL A 25 -4.33 -0.38 -0.30
C VAL A 25 -4.16 1.13 -0.30
N ALA A 26 -4.07 1.74 0.89
CA ALA A 26 -3.89 3.17 1.09
C ALA A 26 -2.55 3.49 1.77
N ASP A 27 -2.19 4.78 1.81
CA ASP A 27 -1.11 5.33 2.64
C ASP A 27 0.27 4.66 2.48
N ILE A 28 0.62 4.26 1.25
CA ILE A 28 1.88 3.55 0.99
C ILE A 28 3.07 4.45 1.33
N HIS A 29 2.97 5.78 1.15
CA HIS A 29 3.95 6.78 1.59
C HIS A 29 5.41 6.39 1.30
N LEU A 30 5.68 5.93 0.09
CA LEU A 30 7.04 5.53 -0.30
C LEU A 30 7.99 6.74 -0.23
N GLY A 31 9.10 6.60 0.50
CA GLY A 31 10.19 7.56 0.49
C GLY A 31 10.22 8.57 1.64
N ILE A 32 9.47 8.36 2.73
CA ILE A 32 9.63 9.17 3.95
C ILE A 32 11.07 9.10 4.50
N GLU A 33 11.77 7.99 4.25
CA GLU A 33 13.16 7.79 4.64
C GLU A 33 14.10 8.84 4.02
N TRP A 34 13.75 9.38 2.86
CA TRP A 34 14.54 10.42 2.19
C TRP A 34 14.48 11.76 2.92
N ASP A 35 13.32 12.12 3.47
CA ASP A 35 13.17 13.37 4.21
C ASP A 35 13.78 13.26 5.61
N LEU A 36 13.72 12.07 6.22
CA LEU A 36 14.48 11.76 7.44
C LEU A 36 16.00 11.80 7.18
N TYR A 37 16.45 11.26 6.03
CA TYR A 37 17.85 11.34 5.65
C TYR A 37 18.32 12.80 5.53
N ARG A 38 17.51 13.67 4.93
CA ARG A 38 17.79 15.11 4.84
C ARG A 38 17.82 15.82 6.20
N SER A 39 17.12 15.32 7.21
CA SER A 39 17.20 15.83 8.59
C SER A 39 18.33 15.21 9.42
N GLY A 40 19.19 14.38 8.80
CA GLY A 40 20.35 13.76 9.45
C GLY A 40 20.05 12.38 10.06
N ILE A 41 18.85 11.83 9.87
CA ILE A 41 18.43 10.52 10.37
C ILE A 41 18.56 9.49 9.24
N ASN A 42 19.51 8.56 9.37
CA ASN A 42 19.69 7.49 8.38
C ASN A 42 18.81 6.27 8.72
N LEU A 43 17.73 6.07 7.96
CA LEU A 43 16.85 4.91 8.09
C LEU A 43 17.01 3.99 6.86
N PRO A 44 17.15 2.65 7.05
CA PRO A 44 17.19 1.74 5.93
C PRO A 44 15.85 1.75 5.16
N SER A 45 15.93 1.65 3.83
CA SER A 45 14.76 1.61 2.95
C SER A 45 13.77 0.52 3.40
N GLN A 46 12.52 0.90 3.65
CA GLN A 46 11.42 -0.04 3.93
C GLN A 46 10.66 -0.46 2.67
N THR A 47 11.06 0.02 1.49
CA THR A 47 10.34 -0.20 0.22
C THR A 47 10.18 -1.67 -0.11
N LYS A 48 11.27 -2.47 0.01
CA LYS A 48 11.21 -3.91 -0.27
C LYS A 48 10.25 -4.63 0.68
N ARG A 49 10.31 -4.32 1.98
CA ARG A 49 9.43 -4.90 2.99
C ARG A 49 7.95 -4.58 2.72
N ARG A 50 7.63 -3.35 2.28
CA ARG A 50 6.27 -2.96 1.89
C ARG A 50 5.80 -3.71 0.65
N LEU A 51 6.66 -3.87 -0.35
CA LEU A 51 6.36 -4.64 -1.56
C LEU A 51 6.09 -6.11 -1.24
N ASP A 52 6.94 -6.74 -0.44
CA ASP A 52 6.79 -8.15 -0.05
C ASP A 52 5.46 -8.38 0.70
N ARG A 53 5.04 -7.44 1.55
CA ARG A 53 3.72 -7.47 2.22
C ARG A 53 2.56 -7.39 1.23
N LEU A 54 2.60 -6.43 0.31
CA LEU A 54 1.61 -6.27 -0.77
C LEU A 54 1.47 -7.53 -1.61
N LEU A 55 2.60 -8.13 -2.01
CA LEU A 55 2.62 -9.40 -2.74
C LEU A 55 2.01 -10.54 -1.91
N GLY A 56 2.27 -10.57 -0.59
CA GLY A 56 1.63 -11.50 0.33
C GLY A 56 0.10 -11.37 0.36
N TYR A 57 -0.44 -10.15 0.33
CA TYR A 57 -1.90 -9.95 0.26
C TYR A 57 -2.49 -10.42 -1.07
N ILE A 58 -1.80 -10.16 -2.17
CA ILE A 58 -2.22 -10.63 -3.50
C ILE A 58 -2.23 -12.16 -3.52
N GLN A 59 -1.17 -12.81 -3.04
CA GLN A 59 -1.09 -14.27 -3.02
C GLN A 59 -2.18 -14.89 -2.13
N LYS A 60 -2.50 -14.27 -0.99
CA LYS A 60 -3.50 -14.78 -0.05
C LYS A 60 -4.94 -14.61 -0.53
N ASN A 61 -5.24 -13.51 -1.22
CA ASN A 61 -6.62 -13.14 -1.56
C ASN A 61 -6.95 -13.28 -3.05
N SER A 62 -5.94 -13.48 -3.91
CA SER A 62 -6.08 -13.60 -5.38
C SER A 62 -7.06 -12.60 -5.99
N PRO A 63 -6.89 -11.28 -5.74
CA PRO A 63 -7.81 -10.28 -6.24
C PRO A 63 -7.73 -10.16 -7.77
N ASP A 64 -8.84 -9.81 -8.42
CA ASP A 64 -8.89 -9.54 -9.86
C ASP A 64 -8.11 -8.27 -10.22
N ARG A 65 -8.05 -7.32 -9.27
CA ARG A 65 -7.33 -6.05 -9.42
C ARG A 65 -6.84 -5.48 -8.11
N VAL A 66 -5.85 -4.59 -8.20
CA VAL A 66 -5.32 -3.82 -7.07
C VAL A 66 -5.65 -2.34 -7.26
N ILE A 67 -6.19 -1.70 -6.23
CA ILE A 67 -6.52 -0.28 -6.18
C ILE A 67 -5.58 0.39 -5.18
N LEU A 68 -4.81 1.37 -5.65
CA LEU A 68 -4.00 2.23 -4.78
C LEU A 68 -4.82 3.47 -4.44
N LEU A 69 -5.29 3.54 -3.20
CA LEU A 69 -6.18 4.60 -2.72
C LEU A 69 -5.37 5.69 -2.03
N GLY A 70 -4.92 6.68 -2.82
CA GLY A 70 -4.20 7.85 -2.32
C GLY A 70 -2.71 7.60 -2.05
N ASP A 71 -2.00 8.70 -1.79
CA ASP A 71 -0.62 8.86 -1.31
C ASP A 71 0.30 7.64 -1.43
N VAL A 72 0.59 7.28 -2.68
CA VAL A 72 1.52 6.20 -3.02
C VAL A 72 2.95 6.58 -2.60
N LYS A 73 3.31 7.85 -2.75
CA LYS A 73 4.67 8.36 -2.56
C LYS A 73 4.65 9.61 -1.70
N HIS A 74 5.62 9.73 -0.80
CA HIS A 74 5.74 10.85 0.12
C HIS A 74 6.10 12.16 -0.60
N ASN A 75 6.93 12.08 -1.64
CA ASN A 75 7.31 13.24 -2.45
C ASN A 75 7.57 12.83 -3.90
N VAL A 76 6.88 13.45 -4.87
CA VAL A 76 7.25 13.37 -6.28
C VAL A 76 8.29 14.47 -6.53
N PRO A 77 9.57 14.14 -6.77
CA PRO A 77 10.58 15.16 -7.03
C PRO A 77 10.13 15.95 -8.26
N GLN A 78 9.98 17.26 -8.07
CA GLN A 78 9.86 18.17 -9.19
C GLN A 78 11.26 18.38 -9.74
N VAL A 79 11.40 18.15 -11.04
CA VAL A 79 12.58 18.52 -11.82
C VAL A 79 12.75 20.03 -11.86
#